data_AF-A0A7C6GTP7-F1
#
_entry.id   AF-A0A7C6GTP7-F1
#
_cell.length_a   1.000
_cell.length_b   1.000
_cell.length_c   1.000
_cell.angle_alpha   90.00
_cell.angle_beta   90.00
_cell.angle_gamma   90.00
#
_symmetry.space_group_name_H-M   'P 1'
#
loop_
_entity.id
_entity.type
_entity.pdbx_description
1 polymer ?
#
loop_
_entity_poly.entity_id
_entity_poly.type
_entity_poly.pdbx_seq_one_letter_code
_entity_poly.pdbx_strand_id
1 'polypeptide(L)'
;MNRRLRRKLRVGAHMSAEKSAKIWKTVLLVLSALLILIVLTVIWGNSLKKKADQSQKGNDTEPVGTADSNDGTAGGNDEPTLPVSGFDPDAVPIINGEYIILSSSRPIDWDERAAELNLNRTSAVSLILYYYEGGRAIPNFSSKTAQALNEQSTNNNKANLFEVVGVLDIAGIHTSGCFYINYTSKATRELVSIYRAYEAALVAEAAYAGFSDILLFGFDTDKAGAAEAAHFIGSVRELEKKSAIGIAIPHTAARSPEAERIFADFASVAEFLALDLSGVKDQDSLMHELESSSGFVKKYNLRLVLPERLRDAVSELAGAGYTNWQIVP
;
A
#
# COMPACT_ATOMS: atom_id res chain seq x y z
N MET A 1 -4.00 54.51 -54.14
CA MET A 1 -4.42 53.43 -53.21
C MET A 1 -3.23 52.52 -52.88
N ASN A 2 -2.77 52.51 -51.63
CA ASN A 2 -1.41 52.09 -51.23
C ASN A 2 -1.11 50.58 -51.38
N ARG A 3 -0.07 50.24 -52.17
CA ARG A 3 0.45 48.86 -52.36
C ARG A 3 0.93 48.20 -51.04
N ARG A 4 1.31 48.98 -50.02
CA ARG A 4 1.72 48.48 -48.69
C ARG A 4 0.56 47.88 -47.88
N LEU A 5 -0.68 48.33 -48.10
CA LEU A 5 -1.86 47.86 -47.35
C LEU A 5 -2.33 46.48 -47.84
N ARG A 6 -2.23 46.21 -49.15
CA ARG A 6 -2.56 44.90 -49.73
C ARG A 6 -1.61 43.78 -49.31
N ARG A 7 -0.33 44.09 -48.99
CA ARG A 7 0.65 43.09 -48.56
C ARG A 7 0.44 42.65 -47.10
N LYS A 8 0.00 43.55 -46.21
CA LYS A 8 -0.33 43.20 -44.80
C LYS A 8 -1.58 42.33 -44.67
N LEU A 9 -2.63 42.58 -45.48
CA LEU A 9 -3.85 41.76 -45.48
C LEU A 9 -3.60 40.32 -45.98
N ARG A 10 -2.72 40.13 -46.98
CA ARG A 10 -2.41 38.80 -47.52
C ARG A 10 -1.53 37.95 -46.57
N VAL A 11 -0.66 38.58 -45.78
CA VAL A 11 0.16 37.89 -44.77
C VAL A 11 -0.67 37.52 -43.53
N GLY A 12 -1.60 38.38 -43.10
CA GLY A 12 -2.52 38.08 -42.00
C GLY A 12 -3.49 36.93 -42.29
N ALA A 13 -3.97 36.82 -43.54
CA ALA A 13 -4.83 35.71 -43.96
C ALA A 13 -4.09 34.36 -44.02
N HIS A 14 -2.83 34.35 -44.47
CA HIS A 14 -2.01 33.12 -44.50
C HIS A 14 -1.63 32.63 -43.10
N MET A 15 -1.29 33.52 -42.16
CA MET A 15 -1.00 33.13 -40.77
C MET A 15 -2.23 32.61 -40.02
N SER A 16 -3.43 33.11 -40.36
CA SER A 16 -4.70 32.63 -39.78
C SER A 16 -5.02 31.21 -40.24
N ALA A 17 -4.89 30.94 -41.55
CA ALA A 17 -5.13 29.61 -42.12
C ALA A 17 -4.15 28.54 -41.58
N GLU A 18 -2.88 28.90 -41.37
CA GLU A 18 -1.85 27.97 -40.88
C GLU A 18 -2.03 27.62 -39.39
N LYS A 19 -2.51 28.58 -38.57
CA LYS A 19 -2.89 28.33 -37.18
C LYS A 19 -4.15 27.47 -37.06
N SER A 20 -5.18 27.73 -37.87
CA SER A 20 -6.39 26.90 -37.90
C SER A 20 -6.09 25.47 -38.33
N ALA A 21 -5.22 25.26 -39.33
CA ALA A 21 -4.82 23.92 -39.76
C ALA A 21 -4.06 23.13 -38.68
N LYS A 22 -3.20 23.80 -37.89
CA LYS A 22 -2.53 23.16 -36.74
C LYS A 22 -3.52 22.78 -35.63
N ILE A 23 -4.47 23.65 -35.30
CA ILE A 23 -5.49 23.38 -34.28
C ILE A 23 -6.37 22.19 -34.70
N TRP A 24 -6.80 22.14 -35.96
CA TRP A 24 -7.59 21.02 -36.48
C TRP A 24 -6.84 19.69 -36.47
N LYS A 25 -5.52 19.68 -36.77
CA LYS A 25 -4.70 18.48 -36.64
C LYS A 25 -4.61 17.99 -35.19
N THR A 26 -4.41 18.90 -34.23
CA THR A 26 -4.37 18.54 -32.81
C THR A 26 -5.71 18.00 -32.32
N VAL A 27 -6.83 18.62 -32.71
CA VAL A 27 -8.18 18.16 -32.37
C VAL A 27 -8.45 16.76 -32.95
N LEU A 28 -8.06 16.52 -34.22
CA LEU A 28 -8.23 15.21 -34.84
C LEU A 28 -7.40 14.13 -34.13
N LEU A 29 -6.19 14.47 -33.69
CA LEU A 29 -5.30 13.54 -32.98
C LEU A 29 -5.87 13.20 -31.60
N VAL A 30 -6.36 14.19 -30.85
CA VAL A 30 -7.04 13.98 -29.56
C VAL A 30 -8.30 13.13 -29.72
N LEU A 31 -9.13 13.40 -30.73
CA LEU A 31 -10.34 12.61 -31.01
C LEU A 31 -9.99 11.16 -31.39
N SER A 32 -8.92 10.96 -32.17
CA SER A 32 -8.47 9.61 -32.53
C SER A 32 -7.93 8.83 -31.32
N ALA A 33 -7.18 9.47 -30.42
CA ALA A 33 -6.71 8.87 -29.18
C ALA A 33 -7.87 8.51 -28.25
N LEU A 34 -8.88 9.38 -28.16
CA LEU A 34 -10.09 9.14 -27.37
C LEU A 34 -10.90 7.96 -27.92
N LEU A 35 -11.02 7.84 -29.25
CA LEU A 35 -11.68 6.72 -29.91
C LEU A 35 -10.95 5.40 -29.63
N ILE A 36 -9.61 5.40 -29.66
CA ILE A 36 -8.79 4.23 -29.34
C ILE A 36 -9.00 3.81 -27.87
N LEU A 37 -9.06 4.77 -26.95
CA LEU A 37 -9.36 4.50 -25.53
C LEU A 37 -10.75 3.89 -25.33
N ILE A 38 -11.77 4.37 -26.04
CA ILE A 38 -13.12 3.81 -25.99
C ILE A 38 -13.13 2.37 -26.54
N VAL A 39 -12.43 2.11 -27.64
CA VAL A 39 -12.34 0.76 -28.21
C VAL A 39 -11.59 -0.19 -27.26
N LEU A 40 -10.47 0.25 -26.67
CA LEU A 40 -9.70 -0.55 -25.71
C LEU A 40 -10.52 -0.87 -24.45
N THR A 41 -11.27 0.09 -23.92
CA THR A 41 -12.14 -0.13 -22.75
C THR A 41 -13.29 -1.09 -23.06
N VAL A 42 -13.88 -1.04 -24.26
CA VAL A 42 -14.90 -2.02 -24.68
C VAL A 42 -14.32 -3.42 -24.86
N ILE A 43 -13.12 -3.55 -25.45
CA ILE A 43 -12.42 -4.84 -25.59
C ILE A 43 -12.12 -5.42 -24.21
N TRP A 44 -11.63 -4.59 -23.29
CA TRP A 44 -11.29 -5.01 -21.93
C TRP A 44 -12.55 -5.43 -21.15
N GLY A 45 -13.65 -4.66 -21.24
CA GLY A 45 -14.94 -5.02 -20.66
C GLY A 45 -15.53 -6.33 -21.22
N ASN A 46 -15.41 -6.56 -22.52
CA ASN A 46 -15.86 -7.82 -23.14
C ASN A 46 -14.98 -9.01 -22.76
N SER A 47 -13.68 -8.82 -22.56
CA SER A 47 -12.77 -9.85 -22.04
C SER A 47 -13.13 -10.23 -20.61
N LEU A 48 -13.46 -9.25 -19.76
CA LEU A 48 -13.89 -9.48 -18.38
C LEU A 48 -15.23 -10.22 -18.33
N LYS A 49 -16.19 -9.87 -19.20
CA LYS A 49 -17.49 -10.56 -19.30
C LYS A 49 -17.35 -12.03 -19.72
N LYS A 50 -16.48 -12.34 -20.69
CA LYS A 50 -16.20 -13.74 -21.09
C LYS A 50 -15.55 -14.57 -19.98
N LYS A 51 -14.69 -13.95 -19.15
CA LYS A 51 -14.11 -14.62 -17.98
C LYS A 51 -15.16 -14.92 -16.90
N ALA A 52 -16.14 -14.03 -16.73
CA ALA A 52 -17.27 -14.24 -15.81
C ALA A 52 -18.25 -15.34 -16.30
N ASP A 53 -18.57 -15.36 -17.60
CA ASP A 53 -19.48 -16.37 -18.17
C ASP A 53 -18.87 -17.79 -18.16
N GLN A 54 -17.54 -17.92 -18.19
CA GLN A 54 -16.85 -19.22 -18.07
C GLN A 54 -16.79 -19.76 -16.65
N SER A 55 -16.80 -18.90 -15.63
CA SER A 55 -16.79 -19.31 -14.23
C SER A 55 -18.17 -19.71 -13.71
N GLN A 56 -19.24 -19.42 -14.47
CA GLN A 56 -20.63 -19.68 -14.08
C GLN A 56 -21.23 -20.97 -14.64
N LYS A 57 -20.55 -21.67 -15.57
CA LYS A 57 -21.04 -22.91 -16.21
C LYS A 57 -20.53 -24.23 -15.60
N GLY A 58 -19.77 -24.17 -14.50
CA GLY A 58 -19.07 -25.33 -13.94
C GLY A 58 -19.78 -26.14 -12.85
N ASN A 59 -21.01 -25.80 -12.47
CA ASN A 59 -21.69 -26.48 -11.35
C ASN A 59 -23.08 -26.99 -11.77
N ASP A 60 -23.15 -28.25 -12.19
CA ASP A 60 -24.34 -29.12 -12.07
C ASP A 60 -23.86 -30.58 -11.88
N THR A 61 -24.23 -31.16 -10.72
CA THR A 61 -24.40 -32.57 -10.26
C THR A 61 -24.18 -33.71 -11.29
N GLU A 62 -23.57 -34.89 -11.02
CA GLU A 62 -23.69 -35.87 -9.89
C GLU A 62 -22.65 -37.07 -10.05
N PRO A 63 -22.67 -38.22 -9.33
CA PRO A 63 -21.53 -38.72 -8.51
C PRO A 63 -20.75 -39.98 -8.98
N VAL A 64 -19.56 -40.14 -8.38
CA VAL A 64 -18.71 -41.33 -8.09
C VAL A 64 -18.59 -42.47 -9.13
N GLY A 65 -17.35 -42.70 -9.59
CA GLY A 65 -16.87 -43.96 -10.16
C GLY A 65 -15.34 -44.10 -10.06
N THR A 66 -14.87 -45.09 -9.31
CA THR A 66 -13.46 -45.50 -9.16
C THR A 66 -12.92 -46.18 -10.42
N ALA A 67 -11.74 -45.80 -10.92
CA ALA A 67 -10.67 -46.68 -11.46
C ALA A 67 -9.52 -45.89 -12.12
N ASP A 68 -8.31 -46.08 -11.58
CA ASP A 68 -7.01 -46.32 -12.20
C ASP A 68 -6.53 -45.67 -13.52
N SER A 69 -5.27 -45.20 -13.42
CA SER A 69 -4.16 -45.24 -14.38
C SER A 69 -4.04 -44.19 -15.51
N ASN A 70 -2.92 -43.46 -15.44
CA ASN A 70 -2.10 -42.90 -16.53
C ASN A 70 -2.79 -42.42 -17.82
N ASP A 71 -2.77 -41.10 -18.08
CA ASP A 71 -1.85 -40.52 -19.06
C ASP A 71 -1.84 -38.99 -18.92
N GLY A 72 -0.72 -38.36 -19.29
CA GLY A 72 -0.47 -36.94 -19.04
C GLY A 72 -1.36 -35.98 -19.85
N THR A 73 -1.43 -34.74 -19.37
CA THR A 73 -1.12 -33.47 -20.08
C THR A 73 -1.96 -32.32 -19.52
N ALA A 74 -1.26 -31.28 -19.05
CA ALA A 74 -1.67 -29.88 -18.94
C ALA A 74 -3.00 -29.55 -18.23
N GLY A 75 -2.90 -29.26 -16.93
CA GLY A 75 -3.92 -28.55 -16.17
C GLY A 75 -3.27 -27.71 -15.07
N GLY A 76 -2.70 -26.57 -15.46
CA GLY A 76 -2.17 -25.59 -14.51
C GLY A 76 -3.32 -24.96 -13.73
N ASN A 77 -3.67 -25.58 -12.61
CA ASN A 77 -4.20 -24.85 -11.47
C ASN A 77 -3.00 -24.15 -10.82
N ASP A 78 -2.54 -23.07 -11.45
CA ASP A 78 -1.66 -22.12 -10.77
C ASP A 78 -2.54 -21.38 -9.76
N GLU A 79 -2.85 -22.06 -8.65
CA GLU A 79 -2.96 -21.37 -7.37
C GLU A 79 -1.73 -20.46 -7.30
N PRO A 80 -1.85 -19.14 -7.10
CA PRO A 80 -0.68 -18.28 -7.04
C PRO A 80 0.25 -18.91 -6.01
N THR A 81 1.37 -19.48 -6.47
CA THR A 81 2.40 -19.96 -5.56
C THR A 81 2.86 -18.73 -4.82
N LEU A 82 2.32 -18.57 -3.61
CA LEU A 82 2.75 -17.53 -2.69
C LEU A 82 4.27 -17.68 -2.57
N PRO A 83 5.02 -16.58 -2.62
CA PRO A 83 6.44 -16.66 -2.37
C PRO A 83 6.65 -17.41 -1.06
N VAL A 84 7.58 -18.37 -1.05
CA VAL A 84 7.97 -19.07 0.18
C VAL A 84 8.34 -17.98 1.19
N SER A 85 7.71 -17.99 2.36
CA SER A 85 8.00 -17.00 3.40
C SER A 85 9.50 -16.87 3.62
N GLY A 86 10.01 -15.65 3.45
CA GLY A 86 11.36 -15.29 3.85
C GLY A 86 11.46 -14.93 5.33
N PHE A 87 10.42 -15.22 6.13
CA PHE A 87 10.34 -14.83 7.52
C PHE A 87 11.49 -15.43 8.31
N ASP A 88 12.36 -14.55 8.76
CA ASP A 88 13.47 -14.83 9.64
C ASP A 88 13.41 -13.82 10.79
N PRO A 89 13.06 -14.25 12.02
CA PRO A 89 13.04 -13.38 13.19
C PRO A 89 14.34 -12.60 13.39
N ASP A 90 15.48 -13.17 13.01
CA ASP A 90 16.80 -12.54 13.18
C ASP A 90 17.07 -11.47 12.10
N ALA A 91 16.34 -11.52 10.98
CA ALA A 91 16.42 -10.53 9.91
C ALA A 91 15.44 -9.35 10.06
N VAL A 92 14.53 -9.41 11.06
CA VAL A 92 13.56 -8.33 11.30
C VAL A 92 14.28 -7.04 11.70
N PRO A 93 14.11 -5.92 10.95
CA PRO A 93 14.73 -4.66 11.29
C PRO A 93 14.23 -4.13 12.64
N ILE A 94 15.17 -3.93 13.57
CA ILE A 94 14.90 -3.28 14.85
C ILE A 94 14.84 -1.78 14.59
N ILE A 95 13.68 -1.18 14.85
CA ILE A 95 13.49 0.25 14.73
C ILE A 95 13.03 0.83 16.07
N ASN A 96 13.36 2.10 16.27
CA ASN A 96 12.91 2.93 17.40
C ASN A 96 12.42 4.24 16.80
N GLY A 97 11.15 4.21 16.38
CA GLY A 97 10.64 5.14 15.38
C GLY A 97 9.64 6.17 15.91
N GLU A 98 9.88 7.44 15.61
CA GLU A 98 8.85 8.50 15.67
C GLU A 98 7.88 8.40 14.51
N TYR A 99 6.72 9.06 14.57
CA TYR A 99 5.83 9.13 13.40
C TYR A 99 5.81 10.51 12.75
N ILE A 100 5.52 10.53 11.44
CA ILE A 100 5.27 11.75 10.68
C ILE A 100 4.04 11.53 9.80
N ILE A 101 3.10 12.48 9.88
CA ILE A 101 1.96 12.55 8.96
C ILE A 101 2.36 13.41 7.76
N LEU A 102 2.39 12.80 6.56
CA LEU A 102 2.89 13.46 5.34
C LEU A 102 1.96 14.56 4.80
N SER A 103 0.66 14.49 5.11
CA SER A 103 -0.35 15.49 4.70
C SER A 103 -0.71 16.39 5.88
N SER A 104 0.23 17.22 6.32
CA SER A 104 -0.09 18.29 7.26
C SER A 104 -0.68 19.50 6.51
N SER A 105 -1.52 20.30 7.17
CA SER A 105 -2.05 21.55 6.61
C SER A 105 -0.98 22.60 6.28
N ARG A 106 0.28 22.31 6.64
CA ARG A 106 1.47 23.09 6.33
C ARG A 106 2.44 22.25 5.50
N PRO A 107 3.08 22.83 4.47
CA PRO A 107 4.23 22.22 3.82
C PRO A 107 5.29 21.87 4.87
N ILE A 108 5.85 20.67 4.78
CA ILE A 108 6.98 20.26 5.61
C ILE A 108 8.25 20.64 4.84
N ASP A 109 9.14 21.39 5.50
CA ASP A 109 10.52 21.54 5.03
C ASP A 109 11.30 20.30 5.46
N TRP A 110 11.62 19.43 4.50
CA TRP A 110 12.23 18.14 4.79
C TRP A 110 13.68 18.25 5.25
N ASP A 111 14.40 19.29 4.83
CA ASP A 111 15.78 19.51 5.27
C ASP A 111 15.81 19.96 6.74
N GLU A 112 14.96 20.91 7.11
CA GLU A 112 14.80 21.34 8.52
C GLU A 112 14.31 20.17 9.38
N ARG A 113 13.33 19.40 8.88
CA ARG A 113 12.79 18.25 9.62
C ARG A 113 13.84 17.16 9.82
N ALA A 114 14.65 16.85 8.81
CA ALA A 114 15.73 15.87 8.94
C ALA A 114 16.81 16.35 9.92
N ALA A 115 17.13 17.65 9.92
CA ALA A 115 18.05 18.24 10.91
C ALA A 115 17.51 18.12 12.34
N GLU A 116 16.21 18.38 12.55
CA GLU A 116 15.54 18.23 13.84
C GLU A 116 15.59 16.78 14.35
N LEU A 117 15.26 15.80 13.48
CA LEU A 117 15.30 14.38 13.82
C LEU A 117 16.72 13.95 14.23
N ASN A 118 17.75 14.42 13.51
CA ASN A 118 19.14 14.16 13.84
C ASN A 118 19.56 14.79 15.18
N LEU A 119 19.12 16.02 15.47
CA LEU A 119 19.35 16.66 16.76
C LEU A 119 18.73 15.86 17.92
N ASN A 120 17.56 15.28 17.67
CA ASN A 120 16.85 14.41 18.61
C ASN A 120 17.38 12.96 18.62
N ARG A 121 18.40 12.66 17.81
CA ARG A 121 18.99 11.31 17.66
C ARG A 121 17.97 10.26 17.21
N THR A 122 16.98 10.66 16.43
CA THR A 122 15.99 9.75 15.86
C THR A 122 16.62 8.97 14.70
N SER A 123 16.71 7.65 14.84
CA SER A 123 17.29 6.76 13.83
C SER A 123 16.28 6.16 12.87
N ALA A 124 14.98 6.26 13.17
CA ALA A 124 13.90 5.73 12.35
C ALA A 124 12.65 6.60 12.44
N VAL A 125 11.87 6.63 11.36
CA VAL A 125 10.53 7.26 11.34
C VAL A 125 9.51 6.39 10.63
N SER A 126 8.29 6.42 11.16
CA SER A 126 7.09 5.85 10.58
C SER A 126 6.35 6.94 9.81
N LEU A 127 6.29 6.81 8.49
CA LEU A 127 5.54 7.72 7.63
C LEU A 127 4.13 7.18 7.48
N ILE A 128 3.13 7.94 7.96
CA ILE A 128 1.73 7.54 7.86
C ILE A 128 1.26 7.79 6.44
N LEU A 129 1.18 6.73 5.63
CA LEU A 129 0.86 6.80 4.21
C LEU A 129 -0.62 7.01 3.95
N TYR A 130 -1.46 6.78 4.94
CA TYR A 130 -2.89 6.62 4.75
C TYR A 130 -3.66 7.03 6.02
N TYR A 131 -4.68 7.88 5.90
CA TYR A 131 -5.50 8.35 7.03
C TYR A 131 -7.00 8.29 6.73
N TYR A 132 -7.82 8.50 7.76
CA TYR A 132 -9.27 8.55 7.66
C TYR A 132 -9.78 9.99 7.76
N GLU A 133 -10.56 10.42 6.77
CA GLU A 133 -11.27 11.70 6.75
C GLU A 133 -12.72 11.47 6.29
N GLY A 134 -13.70 11.90 7.09
CA GLY A 134 -15.13 11.77 6.73
C GLY A 134 -15.58 10.32 6.49
N GLY A 135 -14.97 9.35 7.18
CA GLY A 135 -15.23 7.92 6.96
C GLY A 135 -14.59 7.35 5.70
N ARG A 136 -13.74 8.13 5.02
CA ARG A 136 -12.98 7.69 3.86
C ARG A 136 -11.50 7.63 4.16
N ALA A 137 -10.98 6.52 3.72
CA ALA A 137 -9.61 6.16 3.55
C ALA A 137 -8.92 7.08 2.49
N ILE A 138 -7.94 7.93 2.85
CA ILE A 138 -7.25 8.88 1.93
C ILE A 138 -5.71 8.72 2.01
N PRO A 139 -5.00 8.64 0.87
CA PRO A 139 -3.53 8.66 0.83
C PRO A 139 -2.95 9.98 1.37
N ASN A 140 -1.87 9.94 2.16
CA ASN A 140 -1.20 11.11 2.73
C ASN A 140 -0.05 11.68 1.87
N PHE A 141 0.17 11.13 0.69
CA PHE A 141 1.27 11.51 -0.19
C PHE A 141 0.75 11.83 -1.60
N SER A 142 1.60 12.39 -2.45
CA SER A 142 1.28 12.58 -3.86
C SER A 142 1.40 11.26 -4.60
N SER A 143 0.27 10.70 -5.04
CA SER A 143 0.20 9.41 -5.72
C SER A 143 -0.32 9.55 -7.15
N LYS A 144 0.35 8.91 -8.10
CA LYS A 144 -0.14 8.85 -9.50
C LYS A 144 -1.32 7.90 -9.61
N THR A 145 -1.30 6.80 -8.87
CA THR A 145 -2.37 5.82 -8.76
C THR A 145 -3.65 6.46 -8.19
N ALA A 146 -3.56 7.25 -7.11
CA ALA A 146 -4.70 7.97 -6.56
C ALA A 146 -5.28 9.00 -7.54
N GLN A 147 -4.41 9.72 -8.27
CA GLN A 147 -4.85 10.67 -9.30
C GLN A 147 -5.56 9.97 -10.46
N ALA A 148 -5.07 8.79 -10.88
CA ALA A 148 -5.68 8.02 -11.96
C ALA A 148 -7.11 7.54 -11.62
N LEU A 149 -7.39 7.26 -10.34
CA LEU A 149 -8.74 6.92 -9.88
C LEU A 149 -9.58 8.13 -9.45
N ASN A 150 -9.08 9.36 -9.65
CA ASN A 150 -9.73 10.60 -9.19
C ASN A 150 -9.95 10.65 -7.67
N GLU A 151 -9.18 9.90 -6.89
CA GLU A 151 -9.17 9.97 -5.42
C GLU A 151 -8.27 11.13 -4.93
N GLN A 152 -7.50 11.73 -5.83
CA GLN A 152 -6.65 12.90 -5.58
C GLN A 152 -6.58 13.82 -6.82
N SER A 153 -6.48 15.13 -6.61
CA SER A 153 -6.28 16.09 -7.70
C SER A 153 -4.84 16.07 -8.24
N THR A 154 -4.65 16.37 -9.52
CA THR A 154 -3.32 16.42 -10.16
C THR A 154 -2.40 17.49 -9.56
N ASN A 155 -2.96 18.60 -9.08
CA ASN A 155 -2.22 19.72 -8.48
C ASN A 155 -2.41 19.76 -6.96
N ASN A 156 -2.27 18.61 -6.30
CA ASN A 156 -2.30 18.55 -4.84
C ASN A 156 -0.93 18.95 -4.25
N ASN A 157 -0.94 19.50 -3.03
CA ASN A 157 0.27 19.90 -2.31
C ASN A 157 0.79 18.82 -1.34
N LYS A 158 0.47 17.54 -1.57
CA LYS A 158 0.94 16.45 -0.69
C LYS A 158 2.41 16.14 -0.96
N ALA A 159 3.09 15.60 0.05
CA ALA A 159 4.51 15.30 -0.03
C ALA A 159 4.84 14.30 -1.15
N ASN A 160 5.95 14.53 -1.85
CA ASN A 160 6.50 13.58 -2.82
C ASN A 160 7.38 12.57 -2.09
N LEU A 161 7.02 11.28 -2.13
CA LEU A 161 7.74 10.25 -1.39
C LEU A 161 9.21 10.12 -1.76
N PHE A 162 9.59 10.33 -3.02
CA PHE A 162 11.00 10.26 -3.43
C PHE A 162 11.84 11.36 -2.79
N GLU A 163 11.27 12.55 -2.64
CA GLU A 163 11.92 13.66 -1.96
C GLU A 163 12.04 13.38 -0.46
N VAL A 164 10.92 12.98 0.18
CA VAL A 164 10.89 12.66 1.62
C VAL A 164 11.90 11.58 1.96
N VAL A 165 11.80 10.44 1.27
CA VAL A 165 12.66 9.27 1.53
C VAL A 165 14.11 9.61 1.19
N GLY A 166 14.37 10.31 0.09
CA GLY A 166 15.73 10.70 -0.29
C GLY A 166 16.41 11.60 0.73
N VAL A 167 15.69 12.59 1.28
CA VAL A 167 16.23 13.49 2.32
C VAL A 167 16.51 12.72 3.62
N LEU A 168 15.58 11.85 4.04
CA LEU A 168 15.75 11.04 5.25
C LEU A 168 16.87 9.99 5.10
N ASP A 169 17.02 9.39 3.93
CA ASP A 169 18.09 8.43 3.63
C ASP A 169 19.47 9.10 3.68
N ILE A 170 19.62 10.30 3.10
CA ILE A 170 20.85 11.10 3.21
C ILE A 170 21.17 11.43 4.68
N ALA A 171 20.14 11.66 5.50
CA ALA A 171 20.27 11.88 6.93
C ALA A 171 20.56 10.60 7.73
N GLY A 172 20.54 9.41 7.10
CA GLY A 172 20.76 8.13 7.75
C GLY A 172 19.57 7.66 8.60
N ILE A 173 18.36 8.12 8.30
CA ILE A 173 17.14 7.82 9.05
C ILE A 173 16.35 6.72 8.32
N HIS A 174 16.11 5.61 9.01
CA HIS A 174 15.31 4.51 8.49
C HIS A 174 13.85 4.92 8.29
N THR A 175 13.23 4.52 7.17
CA THR A 175 11.83 4.86 6.87
C THR A 175 10.94 3.62 6.81
N SER A 176 9.90 3.61 7.66
CA SER A 176 8.84 2.60 7.69
C SER A 176 7.54 3.23 7.18
N GLY A 177 6.94 2.65 6.14
CA GLY A 177 5.66 3.11 5.59
C GLY A 177 4.50 2.44 6.31
N CYS A 178 3.65 3.19 7.01
CA CYS A 178 2.48 2.63 7.67
C CYS A 178 1.24 2.77 6.77
N PHE A 179 0.63 1.64 6.40
CA PHE A 179 -0.50 1.61 5.48
C PHE A 179 -1.68 0.81 6.06
N TYR A 180 -2.82 1.48 6.25
CA TYR A 180 -4.05 0.86 6.73
C TYR A 180 -4.89 0.38 5.56
N ILE A 181 -5.07 -0.93 5.47
CA ILE A 181 -5.88 -1.57 4.45
C ILE A 181 -7.34 -1.38 4.78
N ASN A 182 -8.12 -0.96 3.78
CA ASN A 182 -9.53 -0.65 3.97
C ASN A 182 -10.42 -1.31 2.91
N TYR A 183 -9.84 -1.93 1.88
CA TYR A 183 -10.60 -2.59 0.82
C TYR A 183 -11.41 -3.80 1.34
N THR A 184 -11.03 -4.41 2.45
CA THR A 184 -11.74 -5.56 3.06
C THR A 184 -13.14 -5.17 3.55
N SER A 185 -13.35 -3.90 3.89
CA SER A 185 -14.64 -3.35 4.33
C SER A 185 -15.65 -3.06 3.20
N LYS A 186 -15.29 -3.30 1.94
CA LYS A 186 -16.15 -2.94 0.80
C LYS A 186 -17.36 -3.88 0.69
N ALA A 187 -18.50 -3.31 0.29
CA ALA A 187 -19.80 -3.99 0.32
C ALA A 187 -19.93 -5.17 -0.66
N THR A 188 -19.15 -5.22 -1.74
CA THR A 188 -19.23 -6.28 -2.75
C THR A 188 -17.85 -6.84 -3.10
N ARG A 189 -17.81 -8.10 -3.58
CA ARG A 189 -16.56 -8.77 -3.97
C ARG A 189 -15.84 -8.06 -5.12
N GLU A 190 -16.59 -7.47 -6.04
CA GLU A 190 -16.04 -6.71 -7.16
C GLU A 190 -15.34 -5.44 -6.66
N LEU A 191 -15.96 -4.73 -5.69
CA LEU A 191 -15.34 -3.56 -5.08
C LEU A 191 -14.11 -3.95 -4.25
N VAL A 192 -14.16 -5.05 -3.50
CA VAL A 192 -12.99 -5.62 -2.82
C VAL A 192 -11.87 -5.86 -3.81
N SER A 193 -12.13 -6.51 -4.95
CA SER A 193 -11.10 -6.79 -5.96
C SER A 193 -10.51 -5.54 -6.60
N ILE A 194 -11.34 -4.54 -6.94
CA ILE A 194 -10.87 -3.27 -7.53
C ILE A 194 -10.03 -2.49 -6.51
N TYR A 195 -10.54 -2.33 -5.29
CA TYR A 195 -9.82 -1.58 -4.25
C TYR A 195 -8.58 -2.32 -3.74
N ARG A 196 -8.55 -3.66 -3.77
CA ARG A 196 -7.33 -4.44 -3.51
C ARG A 196 -6.24 -4.09 -4.51
N ALA A 197 -6.55 -4.11 -5.81
CA ALA A 197 -5.57 -3.76 -6.85
C ALA A 197 -5.12 -2.30 -6.73
N TYR A 198 -6.05 -1.40 -6.39
CA TYR A 198 -5.75 0.01 -6.13
C TYR A 198 -4.81 0.21 -4.93
N GLU A 199 -5.15 -0.34 -3.77
CA GLU A 199 -4.34 -0.22 -2.55
C GLU A 199 -2.98 -0.92 -2.72
N ALA A 200 -2.92 -2.05 -3.43
CA ALA A 200 -1.66 -2.71 -3.76
C ALA A 200 -0.77 -1.82 -4.65
N ALA A 201 -1.35 -1.10 -5.62
CA ALA A 201 -0.61 -0.15 -6.43
C ALA A 201 -0.13 1.08 -5.63
N LEU A 202 -0.91 1.55 -4.63
CA LEU A 202 -0.46 2.60 -3.71
C LEU A 202 0.72 2.15 -2.85
N VAL A 203 0.65 0.94 -2.30
CA VAL A 203 1.74 0.35 -1.52
C VAL A 203 2.98 0.15 -2.39
N ALA A 204 2.81 -0.32 -3.62
CA ALA A 204 3.90 -0.48 -4.57
C ALA A 204 4.54 0.86 -4.97
N GLU A 205 3.75 1.93 -5.14
CA GLU A 205 4.30 3.29 -5.34
C GLU A 205 5.14 3.75 -4.15
N ALA A 206 4.67 3.48 -2.92
CA ALA A 206 5.44 3.80 -1.72
C ALA A 206 6.74 2.99 -1.66
N ALA A 207 6.66 1.67 -1.84
CA ALA A 207 7.85 0.81 -1.85
C ALA A 207 8.86 1.25 -2.93
N TYR A 208 8.39 1.58 -4.12
CA TYR A 208 9.21 2.07 -5.23
C TYR A 208 9.90 3.41 -4.93
N ALA A 209 9.37 4.20 -3.99
CA ALA A 209 10.02 5.44 -3.54
C ALA A 209 11.27 5.21 -2.68
N GLY A 210 11.55 3.97 -2.26
CA GLY A 210 12.77 3.59 -1.54
C GLY A 210 12.58 3.37 -0.04
N PHE A 211 11.35 3.09 0.40
CA PHE A 211 11.10 2.75 1.81
C PHE A 211 11.89 1.51 2.24
N SER A 212 12.49 1.57 3.43
CA SER A 212 13.20 0.44 4.01
C SER A 212 12.26 -0.74 4.28
N ASP A 213 11.09 -0.44 4.87
CA ASP A 213 10.02 -1.41 5.05
C ASP A 213 8.63 -0.75 4.99
N ILE A 214 7.59 -1.56 4.77
CA ILE A 214 6.19 -1.16 4.83
C ILE A 214 5.46 -2.07 5.80
N LEU A 215 4.74 -1.49 6.75
CA LEU A 215 3.88 -2.20 7.68
C LEU A 215 2.41 -2.02 7.30
N LEU A 216 1.75 -3.15 7.03
CA LEU A 216 0.33 -3.23 6.68
C LEU A 216 -0.52 -3.48 7.93
N PHE A 217 -1.64 -2.77 8.02
CA PHE A 217 -2.64 -2.90 9.09
C PHE A 217 -4.01 -3.28 8.51
N GLY A 218 -4.89 -3.82 9.34
CA GLY A 218 -6.32 -3.95 9.02
C GLY A 218 -6.74 -5.29 8.41
N PHE A 219 -5.90 -6.32 8.48
CA PHE A 219 -6.34 -7.69 8.17
C PHE A 219 -7.09 -8.30 9.36
N ASP A 220 -8.14 -9.05 9.06
CA ASP A 220 -8.82 -9.88 10.04
C ASP A 220 -7.88 -10.99 10.54
N THR A 221 -8.06 -11.43 11.78
CA THR A 221 -7.21 -12.45 12.41
C THR A 221 -7.84 -13.84 12.42
N ASP A 222 -8.78 -14.07 11.50
CA ASP A 222 -9.37 -15.39 11.26
C ASP A 222 -8.60 -16.17 10.18
N LYS A 223 -9.09 -17.38 9.84
CA LYS A 223 -8.45 -18.23 8.82
C LYS A 223 -8.42 -17.59 7.43
N ALA A 224 -9.37 -16.71 7.10
CA ALA A 224 -9.42 -16.06 5.80
C ALA A 224 -8.47 -14.86 5.72
N GLY A 225 -8.19 -14.21 6.85
CA GLY A 225 -7.33 -13.03 6.93
C GLY A 225 -5.90 -13.23 6.45
N ALA A 226 -5.24 -14.33 6.86
CA ALA A 226 -3.87 -14.62 6.40
C ALA A 226 -3.82 -14.92 4.90
N ALA A 227 -4.81 -15.65 4.36
CA ALA A 227 -4.91 -15.88 2.92
C ALA A 227 -5.12 -14.57 2.16
N GLU A 228 -6.00 -13.70 2.65
CA GLU A 228 -6.25 -12.38 2.08
C GLU A 228 -5.00 -11.50 2.09
N ALA A 229 -4.23 -11.53 3.17
CA ALA A 229 -2.94 -10.85 3.25
C ALA A 229 -1.93 -11.39 2.24
N ALA A 230 -1.87 -12.72 2.06
CA ALA A 230 -1.04 -13.35 1.05
C ALA A 230 -1.41 -12.88 -0.36
N HIS A 231 -2.70 -12.82 -0.69
CA HIS A 231 -3.20 -12.31 -1.97
C HIS A 231 -2.84 -10.84 -2.18
N PHE A 232 -2.95 -10.01 -1.15
CA PHE A 232 -2.58 -8.60 -1.22
C PHE A 232 -1.07 -8.42 -1.42
N ILE A 233 -0.24 -9.07 -0.60
CA ILE A 233 1.22 -9.02 -0.70
C ILE A 233 1.65 -9.52 -2.08
N GLY A 234 1.08 -10.62 -2.57
CA GLY A 234 1.34 -11.10 -3.94
C GLY A 234 1.07 -10.03 -5.00
N SER A 235 -0.05 -9.31 -4.89
CA SER A 235 -0.41 -8.21 -5.79
C SER A 235 0.58 -7.04 -5.73
N VAL A 236 1.09 -6.71 -4.53
CA VAL A 236 2.17 -5.71 -4.37
C VAL A 236 3.46 -6.22 -5.04
N ARG A 237 3.81 -7.50 -4.84
CA ARG A 237 5.03 -8.13 -5.36
C ARG A 237 5.08 -8.25 -6.88
N GLU A 238 3.93 -8.26 -7.55
CA GLU A 238 3.86 -8.12 -9.01
C GLU A 238 4.37 -6.76 -9.50
N LEU A 239 4.26 -5.72 -8.67
CA LEU A 239 4.60 -4.33 -8.99
C LEU A 239 5.95 -3.88 -8.41
N GLU A 240 6.28 -4.30 -7.18
CA GLU A 240 7.50 -3.92 -6.46
C GLU A 240 8.09 -5.12 -5.70
N LYS A 241 9.39 -5.41 -5.88
CA LYS A 241 10.01 -6.68 -5.48
C LYS A 241 11.01 -6.58 -4.32
N LYS A 242 11.29 -5.39 -3.80
CA LYS A 242 12.48 -5.15 -2.97
C LYS A 242 12.17 -4.74 -1.54
N SER A 243 11.16 -3.91 -1.29
CA SER A 243 10.91 -3.42 0.09
C SER A 243 10.34 -4.54 0.95
N ALA A 244 10.82 -4.68 2.19
CA ALA A 244 10.24 -5.64 3.13
C ALA A 244 8.80 -5.22 3.48
N ILE A 245 7.87 -6.18 3.51
CA ILE A 245 6.46 -5.99 3.84
C ILE A 245 6.14 -6.78 5.11
N GLY A 246 5.67 -6.06 6.11
CA GLY A 246 5.24 -6.62 7.37
C GLY A 246 3.73 -6.51 7.57
N ILE A 247 3.23 -7.30 8.51
CA ILE A 247 1.83 -7.26 8.93
C ILE A 247 1.73 -6.95 10.41
N ALA A 248 0.90 -5.98 10.74
CA ALA A 248 0.53 -5.64 12.11
C ALA A 248 -0.69 -6.48 12.54
N ILE A 249 -0.48 -7.30 13.56
CA ILE A 249 -1.50 -8.17 14.14
C ILE A 249 -2.06 -7.48 15.41
N PRO A 250 -3.38 -7.26 15.52
CA PRO A 250 -4.00 -6.71 16.73
C PRO A 250 -3.60 -7.48 18.00
N HIS A 251 -3.26 -6.75 19.07
CA HIS A 251 -2.88 -7.37 20.35
C HIS A 251 -3.94 -8.34 20.91
N THR A 252 -5.22 -8.12 20.60
CA THR A 252 -6.33 -9.01 20.99
C THR A 252 -6.18 -10.43 20.43
N ALA A 253 -5.48 -10.61 19.29
CA ALA A 253 -5.24 -11.91 18.70
C ALA A 253 -4.33 -12.79 19.57
N ALA A 254 -3.41 -12.20 20.34
CA ALA A 254 -2.52 -12.94 21.24
C ALA A 254 -3.27 -13.61 22.40
N ARG A 255 -4.50 -13.17 22.70
CA ARG A 255 -5.38 -13.76 23.71
C ARG A 255 -6.31 -14.84 23.17
N SER A 256 -6.36 -15.00 21.85
CA SER A 256 -7.21 -16.00 21.23
C SER A 256 -6.67 -17.41 21.54
N PRO A 257 -7.55 -18.42 21.76
CA PRO A 257 -7.13 -19.82 21.75
C PRO A 257 -6.39 -20.24 20.47
N GLU A 258 -6.57 -19.48 19.38
CA GLU A 258 -5.99 -19.72 18.07
C GLU A 258 -4.72 -18.88 17.80
N ALA A 259 -4.22 -18.13 18.80
CA ALA A 259 -3.09 -17.21 18.65
C ALA A 259 -1.89 -17.85 17.93
N GLU A 260 -1.48 -19.04 18.37
CA GLU A 260 -0.34 -19.74 17.77
C GLU A 260 -0.51 -19.96 16.26
N ARG A 261 -1.71 -20.37 15.83
CA ARG A 261 -2.03 -20.52 14.40
C ARG A 261 -2.02 -19.17 13.70
N ILE A 262 -2.66 -18.15 14.28
CA ILE A 262 -2.76 -16.81 13.67
C ILE A 262 -1.36 -16.25 13.37
N PHE A 263 -0.46 -16.26 14.36
CA PHE A 263 0.90 -15.76 14.16
C PHE A 263 1.69 -16.60 13.16
N ALA A 264 1.55 -17.93 13.18
CA ALA A 264 2.21 -18.81 12.21
C ALA A 264 1.73 -18.58 10.77
N ASP A 265 0.41 -18.44 10.58
CA ASP A 265 -0.20 -18.20 9.27
C ASP A 265 0.27 -16.85 8.69
N PHE A 266 0.29 -15.78 9.50
CA PHE A 266 0.81 -14.48 9.04
C PHE A 266 2.33 -14.47 8.83
N ALA A 267 3.10 -15.17 9.68
CA ALA A 267 4.54 -15.35 9.46
C ALA A 267 4.84 -16.13 8.17
N SER A 268 3.91 -16.94 7.68
CA SER A 268 4.07 -17.68 6.42
C SER A 268 3.91 -16.81 5.15
N VAL A 269 3.52 -15.54 5.29
CA VAL A 269 3.24 -14.66 4.14
C VAL A 269 3.97 -13.32 4.18
N ALA A 270 4.38 -12.84 5.36
CA ALA A 270 5.06 -11.56 5.55
C ALA A 270 6.56 -11.75 5.86
N GLU A 271 7.38 -10.76 5.54
CA GLU A 271 8.81 -10.80 5.88
C GLU A 271 9.07 -10.41 7.34
N PHE A 272 8.16 -9.68 7.99
CA PHE A 272 8.19 -9.43 9.43
C PHE A 272 6.79 -9.25 10.01
N LEU A 273 6.67 -9.35 11.33
CA LEU A 273 5.41 -9.16 12.03
C LEU A 273 5.52 -8.04 13.06
N ALA A 274 4.40 -7.37 13.30
CA ALA A 274 4.26 -6.38 14.35
C ALA A 274 3.05 -6.68 15.24
N LEU A 275 3.11 -6.26 16.50
CA LEU A 275 1.99 -6.31 17.43
C LEU A 275 1.34 -4.92 17.49
N ASP A 276 0.10 -4.83 17.02
CA ASP A 276 -0.67 -3.59 17.03
C ASP A 276 -1.29 -3.31 18.41
N LEU A 277 -0.68 -2.39 19.14
CA LEU A 277 -1.09 -1.90 20.45
C LEU A 277 -1.78 -0.53 20.35
N SER A 278 -2.10 -0.04 19.15
CA SER A 278 -2.76 1.27 18.94
C SER A 278 -4.10 1.40 19.69
N GLY A 279 -4.77 0.28 20.00
CA GLY A 279 -5.98 0.22 20.81
C GLY A 279 -5.78 0.28 22.34
N VAL A 280 -4.54 0.17 22.84
CA VAL A 280 -4.24 0.11 24.28
C VAL A 280 -4.29 1.52 24.89
N LYS A 281 -5.02 1.68 25.99
CA LYS A 281 -5.41 3.00 26.50
C LYS A 281 -4.34 3.67 27.35
N ASP A 282 -3.69 2.92 28.21
CA ASP A 282 -2.78 3.40 29.24
C ASP A 282 -1.62 2.41 29.46
N GLN A 283 -0.64 2.85 30.25
CA GLN A 283 0.59 2.10 30.50
C GLN A 283 0.36 0.80 31.30
N ASP A 284 -0.55 0.80 32.28
CA ASP A 284 -0.86 -0.41 33.04
C ASP A 284 -1.46 -1.49 32.13
N SER A 285 -2.39 -1.09 31.26
CA SER A 285 -2.96 -1.98 30.25
C SER A 285 -1.89 -2.49 29.28
N LEU A 286 -0.95 -1.63 28.87
CA LEU A 286 0.15 -2.01 27.99
C LEU A 286 1.01 -3.12 28.58
N MET A 287 1.42 -2.98 29.84
CA MET A 287 2.25 -4.00 30.49
C MET A 287 1.50 -5.33 30.63
N HIS A 288 0.21 -5.28 30.97
CA HIS A 288 -0.64 -6.49 31.00
C HIS A 288 -0.80 -7.14 29.61
N GLU A 289 -0.97 -6.36 28.54
CA GLU A 289 -0.98 -6.90 27.16
C GLU A 289 0.35 -7.58 26.82
N LEU A 290 1.48 -6.95 27.15
CA LEU A 290 2.81 -7.46 26.86
C LEU A 290 3.16 -8.71 27.64
N GLU A 291 2.74 -8.83 28.90
CA GLU A 291 2.89 -10.07 29.67
C GLU A 291 2.21 -11.24 28.95
N SER A 292 0.96 -11.03 28.52
CA SER A 292 0.16 -12.05 27.82
C SER A 292 0.68 -12.41 26.43
N SER A 293 1.40 -11.49 25.76
CA SER A 293 1.91 -11.67 24.39
C SER A 293 3.42 -11.90 24.31
N SER A 294 4.13 -11.88 25.45
CA SER A 294 5.60 -11.94 25.54
C SER A 294 6.22 -13.14 24.83
N GLY A 295 5.56 -14.30 24.87
CA GLY A 295 5.98 -15.50 24.14
C GLY A 295 6.00 -15.30 22.63
N PHE A 296 4.97 -14.66 22.08
CA PHE A 296 4.89 -14.34 20.65
C PHE A 296 5.85 -13.22 20.26
N VAL A 297 5.96 -12.18 21.09
CA VAL A 297 6.91 -11.07 20.87
C VAL A 297 8.33 -11.60 20.70
N LYS A 298 8.77 -12.50 21.58
CA LYS A 298 10.10 -13.10 21.52
C LYS A 298 10.24 -14.09 20.36
N LYS A 299 9.26 -14.98 20.17
CA LYS A 299 9.31 -16.03 19.14
C LYS A 299 9.39 -15.47 17.72
N TYR A 300 8.65 -14.40 17.44
CA TYR A 300 8.54 -13.80 16.11
C TYR A 300 9.31 -12.46 15.98
N ASN A 301 10.09 -12.08 17.00
CA ASN A 301 10.77 -10.78 17.10
C ASN A 301 9.86 -9.59 16.72
N LEU A 302 8.67 -9.55 17.32
CA LEU A 302 7.62 -8.61 16.90
C LEU A 302 8.03 -7.16 17.15
N ARG A 303 7.80 -6.32 16.14
CA ARG A 303 7.82 -4.86 16.30
C ARG A 303 6.59 -4.41 17.08
N LEU A 304 6.75 -3.62 18.14
CA LEU A 304 5.63 -3.07 18.91
C LEU A 304 5.12 -1.77 18.26
N VAL A 305 3.84 -1.71 17.89
CA VAL A 305 3.22 -0.49 17.36
C VAL A 305 2.45 0.21 18.47
N LEU A 306 2.96 1.34 18.93
CA LEU A 306 2.43 2.06 20.09
C LEU A 306 1.69 3.33 19.64
N PRO A 307 0.53 3.67 20.22
CA PRO A 307 -0.12 4.95 19.98
C PRO A 307 0.67 6.09 20.65
N GLU A 308 0.59 7.30 20.10
CA GLU A 308 1.34 8.48 20.58
C GLU A 308 1.19 8.74 22.08
N ARG A 309 -0.02 8.51 22.62
CA ARG A 309 -0.30 8.67 24.06
C ARG A 309 0.55 7.77 24.98
N LEU A 310 1.17 6.72 24.45
CA LEU A 310 2.06 5.80 25.19
C LEU A 310 3.54 6.06 24.92
N ARG A 311 3.88 7.19 24.26
CA ARG A 311 5.27 7.61 24.01
C ARG A 311 6.14 7.58 25.26
N ASP A 312 5.63 8.05 26.39
CA ASP A 312 6.40 8.12 27.64
C ASP A 312 6.74 6.72 28.21
N ALA A 313 5.97 5.69 27.83
CA ALA A 313 6.21 4.31 28.26
C ALA A 313 7.43 3.65 27.57
N VAL A 314 7.94 4.24 26.48
CA VAL A 314 9.06 3.70 25.70
C VAL A 314 10.30 3.43 26.56
N SER A 315 10.61 4.31 27.52
CA SER A 315 11.78 4.14 28.38
C SER A 315 11.65 2.91 29.29
N GLU A 316 10.44 2.63 29.76
CA GLU A 316 10.14 1.46 30.58
C GLU A 316 10.16 0.18 29.76
N LEU A 317 9.60 0.22 28.55
CA LEU A 317 9.65 -0.90 27.59
C LEU A 317 11.10 -1.29 27.27
N ALA A 318 11.96 -0.30 27.03
CA ALA A 318 13.39 -0.53 26.79
C ALA A 318 14.05 -1.16 28.03
N GLY A 319 13.72 -0.71 29.25
CA GLY A 319 14.18 -1.32 30.49
C GLY A 319 13.71 -2.77 30.69
N ALA A 320 12.53 -3.12 30.17
CA ALA A 320 11.98 -4.47 30.15
C ALA A 320 12.51 -5.35 28.98
N GLY A 321 13.39 -4.80 28.14
CA GLY A 321 14.02 -5.52 27.02
C GLY A 321 13.27 -5.45 25.70
N TYR A 322 12.18 -4.69 25.60
CA TYR A 322 11.47 -4.44 24.34
C TYR A 322 12.15 -3.30 23.58
N THR A 323 12.93 -3.65 22.55
CA THR A 323 13.84 -2.72 21.85
C THR A 323 13.44 -2.46 20.40
N ASN A 324 12.33 -3.05 19.93
CA ASN A 324 11.81 -2.87 18.58
C ASN A 324 10.40 -2.28 18.66
N TRP A 325 10.27 -0.97 18.43
CA TRP A 325 9.00 -0.27 18.52
C TRP A 325 8.89 0.90 17.54
N GLN A 326 7.66 1.25 17.21
CA GLN A 326 7.34 2.46 16.47
C GLN A 326 6.11 3.13 17.07
N ILE A 327 6.13 4.46 17.14
CA ILE A 327 4.96 5.26 17.48
C ILE A 327 4.10 5.43 16.21
N VAL A 328 2.79 5.47 16.39
CA VAL A 328 1.78 5.86 15.40
C VAL A 328 0.79 6.85 16.05
N PRO A 329 0.02 7.63 15.27
CA PRO A 329 -0.94 8.61 15.79
C PRO A 329 -1.94 8.07 16.82
#